data_AF-A0A6N9U3R0-F1
#
_entry.id   AF-A0A6N9U3R0-F1
#
_cell.length_a   1.000
_cell.length_b   1.000
_cell.length_c   1.000
_cell.angle_alpha   90.00
_cell.angle_beta   90.00
_cell.angle_gamma   90.00
#
_symmetry.space_group_name_H-M   'P 1'
#
loop_
_entity.id
_entity.type
_entity.pdbx_description
1 polymer ?
#
loop_
_entity_poly.entity_id
_entity_poly.type
_entity_poly.pdbx_seq_one_letter_code
_entity_poly.pdbx_strand_id
1 'polypeptide(L)'
;MPGTAREPQAHRPSDARTWHPGRPPAPPAFADPAGQEGQDGPGSDRPDFHTERPGTKLVGDITFLPTAEGWLYLACWLDLTTREVVGYAMADHHRASLVVDALRMAHGRGDLQPGCVAHSDRDSEYTSDQFRREVRELGLRQSCGRAGSCFDNAAAESFWALLKEEIGNRTWPDRATARADVFAFVETFYNRRRLRNHKILGYLTPTETRQHQQQALAA
;
A
#
# COMPACT_ATOMS: atom_id res chain seq x y z
N MET A 1 -54.56 31.97 -49.99
CA MET A 1 -53.98 30.69 -49.54
C MET A 1 -52.65 30.98 -48.86
N PRO A 2 -52.54 30.80 -47.53
CA PRO A 2 -51.32 31.07 -46.78
C PRO A 2 -50.38 29.86 -46.87
N GLY A 3 -49.12 30.07 -47.21
CA GLY A 3 -48.09 29.03 -47.32
C GLY A 3 -46.89 29.37 -46.45
N THR A 4 -46.96 28.84 -45.24
CA THR A 4 -46.02 28.76 -44.11
C THR A 4 -44.51 28.96 -44.36
N ALA A 5 -43.92 29.69 -43.42
CA ALA A 5 -42.50 30.01 -43.25
C ALA A 5 -41.58 28.78 -43.14
N ARG A 6 -40.33 28.96 -43.58
CA ARG A 6 -39.21 28.02 -43.40
C ARG A 6 -38.89 27.83 -41.90
N GLU A 7 -38.92 26.59 -41.43
CA GLU A 7 -38.28 26.15 -40.19
C GLU A 7 -36.73 26.23 -40.32
N PRO A 8 -36.01 26.70 -39.30
CA PRO A 8 -34.56 26.52 -39.23
C PRO A 8 -34.24 25.09 -38.81
N GLN A 9 -33.54 24.35 -39.67
CA GLN A 9 -33.00 23.04 -39.31
C GLN A 9 -31.95 23.21 -38.19
N ALA A 10 -32.26 22.66 -37.02
CA ALA A 10 -31.31 22.51 -35.93
C ALA A 10 -30.13 21.64 -36.38
N HIS A 11 -28.92 22.19 -36.32
CA HIS A 11 -27.68 21.43 -36.40
C HIS A 11 -27.68 20.36 -35.30
N ARG A 12 -27.83 19.10 -35.68
CA ARG A 12 -27.42 17.97 -34.82
C ARG A 12 -25.89 17.97 -34.80
N PRO A 13 -25.22 18.06 -33.64
CA PRO A 13 -23.82 17.69 -33.57
C PRO A 13 -23.74 16.17 -33.74
N SER A 14 -23.31 15.76 -34.93
CA SER A 14 -22.79 14.41 -35.18
C SER A 14 -21.46 14.26 -34.46
N ASP A 15 -21.17 13.01 -34.09
CA ASP A 15 -19.91 12.52 -33.50
C ASP A 15 -19.78 12.65 -31.98
N ALA A 16 -20.73 12.03 -31.28
CA ALA A 16 -20.39 11.28 -30.08
C ALA A 16 -19.36 10.20 -30.47
N ARG A 17 -18.08 10.51 -30.27
CA ARG A 17 -17.02 9.50 -30.21
C ARG A 17 -17.43 8.47 -29.15
N THR A 18 -17.76 7.27 -29.60
CA THR A 18 -17.91 6.09 -28.76
C THR A 18 -16.62 5.90 -27.97
N TRP A 19 -16.66 6.21 -26.68
CA TRP A 19 -15.60 5.87 -25.75
C TRP A 19 -15.59 4.34 -25.59
N HIS A 20 -14.50 3.71 -26.00
CA HIS A 20 -14.21 2.33 -25.66
C HIS A 20 -13.36 2.35 -24.38
N PRO A 21 -13.71 1.57 -23.32
CA PRO A 21 -12.84 1.43 -22.16
C PRO A 21 -11.58 0.68 -22.62
N GLY A 22 -10.53 1.43 -22.93
CA GLY A 22 -9.21 0.86 -23.16
C GLY A 22 -8.72 0.20 -21.88
N ARG A 23 -8.15 -1.01 -22.00
CA ARG A 23 -7.32 -1.60 -20.96
C ARG A 23 -6.35 -0.51 -20.45
N PRO A 24 -6.14 -0.36 -19.14
CA PRO A 24 -5.17 0.61 -18.63
C PRO A 24 -3.82 0.38 -19.34
N PRO A 25 -3.03 1.45 -19.58
CA PRO A 25 -1.71 1.31 -20.20
C PRO A 25 -0.90 0.26 -19.45
N ALA A 26 -0.01 -0.45 -20.15
CA ALA A 26 0.84 -1.46 -19.52
C ALA A 26 1.40 -0.95 -18.18
N PRO A 27 1.47 -1.80 -17.14
CA PRO A 27 2.01 -1.37 -15.87
C PRO A 27 3.41 -0.78 -16.10
N PRO A 28 3.78 0.29 -15.37
CA PRO A 28 5.14 0.80 -15.48
C PRO A 28 6.13 -0.33 -15.19
N ALA A 29 7.26 -0.34 -15.90
CA ALA A 29 8.24 -1.42 -15.82
C ALA A 29 8.85 -1.48 -14.40
N PHE A 30 8.24 -2.29 -13.55
CA PHE A 30 8.72 -2.66 -12.22
C PHE A 30 8.58 -4.17 -12.08
N ALA A 31 9.49 -4.78 -11.33
CA ALA A 31 9.43 -6.21 -11.07
C ALA A 31 8.11 -6.52 -10.34
N ASP A 32 7.26 -7.33 -10.97
CA ASP A 32 6.12 -7.93 -10.29
C ASP A 32 6.71 -8.84 -9.19
N PRO A 33 6.41 -8.64 -7.89
CA PRO A 33 6.93 -9.52 -6.85
C PRO A 33 6.33 -10.94 -6.94
N ALA A 34 5.33 -11.15 -7.80
CA ALA A 34 4.73 -12.46 -8.06
C ALA A 34 5.58 -13.28 -9.05
N GLY A 35 6.68 -13.87 -8.58
CA GLY A 35 7.34 -14.91 -9.35
C GLY A 35 8.78 -15.20 -8.97
N GLN A 36 9.01 -15.76 -7.79
CA GLN A 36 10.22 -16.57 -7.52
C GLN A 36 9.92 -17.59 -6.42
N GLU A 37 9.53 -18.80 -6.83
CA GLU A 37 9.49 -19.97 -5.93
C GLU A 37 10.93 -20.31 -5.51
N GLY A 38 11.32 -19.87 -4.31
CA GLY A 38 12.55 -20.30 -3.66
C GLY A 38 12.32 -21.60 -2.90
N GLN A 39 13.03 -22.66 -3.29
CA GLN A 39 13.04 -23.94 -2.57
C GLN A 39 13.66 -23.76 -1.18
N ASP A 40 12.88 -24.04 -0.13
CA ASP A 40 13.36 -24.10 1.26
C ASP A 40 14.20 -25.36 1.49
N GLY A 41 15.53 -25.20 1.51
CA GLY A 41 16.46 -26.21 2.02
C GLY A 41 16.47 -26.26 3.55
N PRO A 42 16.67 -27.43 4.19
CA PRO A 42 16.58 -27.54 5.63
C PRO A 42 17.88 -27.04 6.28
N GLY A 43 17.74 -26.10 7.20
CA GLY A 43 18.83 -25.66 8.09
C GLY A 43 19.37 -24.26 7.77
N SER A 44 18.64 -23.23 8.19
CA SER A 44 19.30 -21.99 8.59
C SER A 44 18.70 -21.55 9.91
N ASP A 45 19.53 -21.44 10.94
CA ASP A 45 19.20 -20.79 12.20
C ASP A 45 18.61 -19.41 11.90
N ARG A 46 17.29 -19.34 12.03
CA ARG A 46 16.49 -18.14 11.74
C ARG A 46 16.88 -17.11 12.79
N PRO A 47 17.42 -15.92 12.42
CA PRO A 47 17.48 -14.84 13.37
C PRO A 47 16.05 -14.57 13.83
N ASP A 48 15.84 -14.49 15.14
CA ASP A 48 14.53 -14.17 15.67
C ASP A 48 14.21 -12.71 15.31
N PHE A 49 13.43 -12.52 14.25
CA PHE A 49 13.01 -11.21 13.74
C PHE A 49 11.84 -10.63 14.55
N HIS A 50 11.56 -11.16 15.73
CA HIS A 50 10.66 -10.54 16.69
C HIS A 50 11.28 -9.23 17.19
N THR A 51 11.02 -8.12 16.49
CA THR A 51 11.06 -6.80 17.13
C THR A 51 10.01 -6.82 18.24
N GLU A 52 10.43 -6.86 19.50
CA GLU A 52 9.52 -7.09 20.63
C GLU A 52 8.49 -5.97 20.85
N ARG A 53 8.75 -4.79 20.28
CA ARG A 53 7.96 -3.57 20.53
C ARG A 53 7.38 -3.00 19.22
N PRO A 54 6.05 -2.78 19.16
CA PRO A 54 5.41 -2.06 18.06
C PRO A 54 6.06 -0.69 17.82
N GLY A 55 6.05 -0.23 16.58
CA GLY A 55 6.53 1.08 16.19
C GLY A 55 8.05 1.20 16.17
N THR A 56 8.82 0.12 16.31
CA THR A 56 10.29 0.15 16.25
C THR A 56 10.84 -0.06 14.84
N LYS A 57 10.15 -0.82 14.00
CA LYS A 57 10.56 -1.10 12.62
C LYS A 57 9.33 -1.19 11.71
N LEU A 58 9.34 -0.41 10.65
CA LEU A 58 8.35 -0.43 9.59
C LEU A 58 8.95 -1.01 8.31
N VAL A 59 8.12 -1.64 7.49
CA VAL A 59 8.43 -1.94 6.09
C VAL A 59 7.51 -1.15 5.18
N GLY A 60 8.08 -0.54 4.15
CA GLY A 60 7.37 0.26 3.15
C GLY A 60 7.48 -0.38 1.78
N ASP A 61 6.37 -0.43 1.06
CA ASP A 61 6.33 -0.89 -0.34
C ASP A 61 5.20 -0.19 -1.11
N ILE A 62 5.24 -0.28 -2.45
CA ILE A 62 4.27 0.32 -3.38
C ILE A 62 3.63 -0.78 -4.23
N THR A 63 2.32 -0.66 -4.44
CA THR A 63 1.60 -1.39 -5.48
C THR A 63 0.77 -0.46 -6.35
N PHE A 64 0.17 -0.99 -7.40
CA PHE A 64 -0.70 -0.24 -8.30
C PHE A 64 -1.97 -1.03 -8.63
N LEU A 65 -3.08 -0.32 -8.75
CA LEU A 65 -4.41 -0.86 -9.02
C LEU A 65 -4.94 -0.32 -10.35
N PRO A 66 -5.44 -1.18 -11.25
CA PRO A 66 -5.95 -0.76 -12.55
C PRO A 66 -7.32 -0.08 -12.41
N THR A 67 -7.50 1.09 -13.01
CA THR A 67 -8.81 1.74 -13.16
C THR A 67 -9.05 2.16 -14.60
N ALA A 68 -10.30 2.46 -14.98
CA ALA A 68 -10.62 2.96 -16.32
C ALA A 68 -10.06 4.37 -16.58
N GLU A 69 -9.62 5.08 -15.53
CA GLU A 69 -8.95 6.38 -15.62
C GLU A 69 -7.40 6.27 -15.64
N GLY A 70 -6.87 5.04 -15.63
CA GLY A 70 -5.45 4.72 -15.50
C GLY A 70 -5.09 4.12 -14.14
N TRP A 71 -3.81 4.14 -13.78
CA TRP A 71 -3.34 3.52 -12.53
C TRP A 71 -3.67 4.37 -11.30
N LEU A 72 -4.04 3.69 -10.21
CA LEU A 72 -4.00 4.20 -8.85
C LEU A 72 -2.80 3.57 -8.14
N TYR A 73 -1.83 4.38 -7.75
CA TYR A 73 -0.67 3.94 -6.97
C TYR A 73 -1.01 3.98 -5.49
N LEU A 74 -0.60 2.95 -4.76
CA LEU A 74 -0.83 2.77 -3.33
C LEU A 74 0.50 2.46 -2.66
N ALA A 75 0.95 3.32 -1.75
CA ALA A 75 2.06 3.04 -0.86
C ALA A 75 1.54 2.70 0.53
N CYS A 76 2.13 1.70 1.18
CA CYS A 76 1.81 1.32 2.56
C CYS A 76 3.07 1.22 3.42
N TRP A 77 2.92 1.53 4.71
CA TRP A 77 3.87 1.27 5.77
C TRP A 77 3.25 0.29 6.77
N LEU A 78 3.88 -0.87 6.91
CA LEU A 78 3.47 -1.91 7.84
C LEU A 78 4.42 -1.94 9.04
N ASP A 79 3.85 -2.06 10.23
CA ASP A 79 4.60 -2.37 11.44
C ASP A 79 5.04 -3.84 11.41
N LEU A 80 6.35 -4.12 11.46
CA LEU A 80 6.83 -5.49 11.32
C LEU A 80 6.52 -6.38 12.53
N THR A 81 6.30 -5.78 13.70
CA THR A 81 5.91 -6.50 14.90
C THR A 81 4.45 -6.92 14.84
N THR A 82 3.55 -5.98 14.51
CA THR A 82 2.09 -6.22 14.60
C THR A 82 1.47 -6.63 13.27
N ARG A 83 2.18 -6.41 12.15
CA ARG A 83 1.70 -6.44 10.76
C ARG A 83 0.54 -5.50 10.48
N GLU A 84 0.38 -4.47 11.29
CA GLU A 84 -0.64 -3.46 11.05
C GLU A 84 -0.17 -2.50 9.96
N VAL A 85 -1.08 -2.12 9.05
CA VAL A 85 -0.84 -0.98 8.16
C VAL A 85 -1.01 0.29 8.99
N VAL A 86 0.10 0.92 9.33
CA VAL A 86 0.14 2.13 10.16
C VAL A 86 0.07 3.40 9.35
N GLY A 87 0.41 3.37 8.06
CA GLY A 87 0.22 4.49 7.16
C GLY A 87 0.10 4.03 5.72
N TYR A 88 -0.68 4.76 4.93
CA TYR A 88 -0.82 4.49 3.51
C TYR A 88 -1.20 5.78 2.78
N ALA A 89 -0.87 5.85 1.50
CA ALA A 89 -1.26 6.95 0.64
C ALA A 89 -1.59 6.45 -0.76
N MET A 90 -2.43 7.20 -1.46
CA MET A 90 -2.89 6.85 -2.79
C MET A 90 -2.77 8.04 -3.75
N ALA A 91 -2.17 7.84 -4.92
CA ALA A 91 -1.99 8.88 -5.92
C ALA A 91 -2.21 8.36 -7.34
N ASP A 92 -2.37 9.27 -8.28
CA ASP A 92 -2.35 8.98 -9.73
C ASP A 92 -0.93 8.96 -10.31
N HIS A 93 0.10 9.08 -9.46
CA HIS A 93 1.50 9.14 -9.85
C HIS A 93 2.40 8.18 -9.04
N HIS A 94 3.51 7.77 -9.63
CA HIS A 94 4.60 7.04 -8.98
C HIS A 94 5.74 8.02 -8.66
N ARG A 95 5.72 8.64 -7.48
CA ARG A 95 6.71 9.65 -7.07
C ARG A 95 7.03 9.50 -5.59
N ALA A 96 8.18 10.02 -5.16
CA ALA A 96 8.60 10.02 -3.76
C ALA A 96 7.58 10.68 -2.80
N SER A 97 6.79 11.65 -3.27
CA SER A 97 5.72 12.24 -2.46
C SER A 97 4.70 11.21 -1.97
N LEU A 98 4.41 10.16 -2.75
CA LEU A 98 3.48 9.10 -2.36
C LEU A 98 3.95 8.35 -1.11
N VAL A 99 5.20 7.91 -1.09
CA VAL A 99 5.77 7.17 0.05
C VAL A 99 6.00 8.07 1.27
N VAL A 100 6.30 9.35 1.03
CA VAL A 100 6.41 10.38 2.06
C VAL A 100 5.07 10.64 2.73
N ASP A 101 3.99 10.80 1.97
CA ASP A 101 2.66 11.05 2.53
C ASP A 101 2.18 9.86 3.36
N ALA A 102 2.44 8.63 2.88
CA ALA A 102 2.17 7.42 3.65
C ALA A 102 2.99 7.37 4.96
N LEU A 103 4.26 7.78 4.93
CA LEU A 103 5.14 7.78 6.11
C LEU A 103 4.71 8.84 7.13
N ARG A 104 4.33 10.03 6.65
CA ARG A 104 3.78 11.10 7.48
C ARG A 104 2.50 10.66 8.17
N MET A 105 1.63 9.93 7.47
CA MET A 105 0.45 9.33 8.08
C MET A 105 0.82 8.34 9.18
N ALA A 106 1.79 7.45 8.93
CA ALA A 106 2.27 6.50 9.95
C ALA A 106 2.82 7.20 11.20
N HIS A 107 3.65 8.23 11.00
CA HIS A 107 4.19 9.03 12.10
C HIS A 107 3.11 9.82 12.83
N GLY A 108 2.19 10.45 12.10
CA GLY A 108 1.13 11.29 12.65
C GLY A 108 0.10 10.55 13.51
N ARG A 109 -0.01 9.22 13.38
CA ARG A 109 -0.81 8.39 14.30
C ARG A 109 -0.22 8.31 15.71
N GLY A 110 1.08 8.60 15.89
CA GLY A 110 1.72 8.73 17.19
C GLY A 110 2.20 7.41 17.82
N ASP A 111 2.06 6.29 17.12
CA ASP A 111 2.42 4.96 17.66
C ASP A 111 3.89 4.54 17.38
N LEU A 112 4.67 5.40 16.72
CA LEU A 112 6.07 5.11 16.38
C LEU A 112 7.02 5.42 17.55
N GLN A 113 7.98 4.53 17.78
CA GLN A 113 9.01 4.73 18.78
C GLN A 113 10.09 5.71 18.28
N PRO A 114 10.76 6.45 19.18
CA PRO A 114 11.90 7.28 18.81
C PRO A 114 12.96 6.48 18.06
N GLY A 115 13.43 7.00 16.92
CA GLY A 115 14.42 6.30 16.10
C GLY A 115 13.90 5.06 15.37
N CYS A 116 12.57 4.92 15.23
CA CYS A 116 11.93 3.88 14.43
C CYS A 116 12.62 3.72 13.06
N VAL A 117 12.84 2.48 12.65
CA VAL A 117 13.48 2.16 11.38
C VAL A 117 12.44 2.06 10.27
N ALA A 118 12.50 2.96 9.30
CA ALA A 118 11.76 2.87 8.04
C ALA A 118 12.57 2.04 7.03
N HIS A 119 12.20 0.76 6.87
CA HIS A 119 12.83 -0.16 5.94
C HIS A 119 12.08 -0.21 4.61
N SER A 120 12.81 -0.23 3.49
CA SER A 120 12.24 -0.46 2.16
C SER A 120 13.29 -1.08 1.24
N ASP A 121 12.82 -1.58 0.10
CA ASP A 121 13.69 -1.88 -1.02
C ASP A 121 14.28 -0.60 -1.66
N ARG A 122 15.22 -0.78 -2.58
CA ARG A 122 16.05 0.29 -3.16
C ARG A 122 15.39 1.02 -4.34
N ASP A 123 14.07 1.10 -4.36
CA ASP A 123 13.38 1.82 -5.43
C ASP A 123 13.70 3.32 -5.39
N SER A 124 13.53 3.96 -6.54
CA SER A 124 13.93 5.35 -6.75
C SER A 124 13.23 6.33 -5.80
N GLU A 125 12.00 6.00 -5.40
CA GLU A 125 11.16 6.74 -4.48
C GLU A 125 11.77 6.77 -3.08
N TYR A 126 12.18 5.59 -2.58
CA TYR A 126 12.76 5.42 -1.26
C TYR A 126 14.22 5.88 -1.19
N THR A 127 14.93 5.94 -2.31
CA THR A 127 16.32 6.46 -2.36
C THR A 127 16.40 7.96 -2.64
N SER A 128 15.26 8.61 -2.93
CA SER A 128 15.16 10.03 -3.25
C SER A 128 15.60 10.97 -2.11
N ASP A 129 16.09 12.17 -2.46
CA ASP A 129 16.42 13.22 -1.49
C ASP A 129 15.22 13.65 -0.65
N GLN A 130 14.03 13.67 -1.28
CA GLN A 130 12.79 14.02 -0.61
C GLN A 130 12.48 13.04 0.52
N PHE A 131 12.54 11.74 0.25
CA PHE A 131 12.29 10.71 1.25
C PHE A 131 13.36 10.73 2.35
N ARG A 132 14.64 10.83 1.98
CA ARG A 132 15.75 10.92 2.95
C ARG A 132 15.63 12.12 3.87
N ARG A 133 15.18 13.27 3.36
CA ARG A 133 14.94 14.47 4.16
C ARG A 133 13.80 14.25 5.14
N GLU A 134 12.68 13.72 4.66
CA GLU A 134 11.50 13.48 5.50
C GLU A 134 11.81 12.52 6.66
N VAL A 135 12.50 11.41 6.38
CA VAL A 135 12.89 10.44 7.42
C VAL A 135 13.69 11.13 8.55
N ARG A 136 14.60 12.05 8.21
CA ARG A 136 15.37 12.81 9.20
C ARG A 136 14.50 13.80 9.96
N GLU A 137 13.60 14.53 9.27
CA GLU A 137 12.70 15.50 9.88
C GLU A 137 11.75 14.83 10.89
N LEU A 138 11.29 13.61 10.61
CA LEU A 138 10.44 12.81 11.49
C LEU A 138 11.23 12.09 12.61
N GLY A 139 12.55 12.26 12.70
CA GLY A 139 13.39 11.59 13.70
C GLY A 139 13.48 10.07 13.53
N LEU A 140 13.25 9.57 12.31
CA LEU A 140 13.28 8.14 11.96
C LEU A 140 14.66 7.77 11.38
N ARG A 141 14.91 6.46 11.28
CA ARG A 141 16.13 5.90 10.69
C ARG A 141 15.79 5.18 9.40
N GLN A 142 16.47 5.52 8.32
CA GLN A 142 16.30 4.76 7.08
C GLN A 142 17.13 3.47 7.12
N SER A 143 16.54 2.38 6.63
CA SER A 143 17.26 1.18 6.27
C SER A 143 16.86 0.77 4.84
N CYS A 144 17.84 0.52 3.98
CA CYS A 144 17.58 -0.03 2.65
C CYS A 144 18.21 -1.41 2.56
N GLY A 145 17.42 -2.42 2.20
CA GLY A 145 17.91 -3.77 2.03
C GLY A 145 19.06 -3.85 1.04
N ARG A 146 20.01 -4.78 1.26
CA ARG A 146 20.74 -5.43 0.16
C ARG A 146 19.77 -6.49 -0.38
N ALA A 147 19.80 -6.76 -1.69
CA ALA A 147 19.09 -7.92 -2.25
C ALA A 147 19.38 -9.15 -1.35
N GLY A 148 18.39 -9.62 -0.59
CA GLY A 148 18.57 -10.65 0.43
C GLY A 148 17.95 -10.45 1.82
N SER A 149 17.31 -9.31 2.16
CA SER A 149 16.39 -9.26 3.33
C SER A 149 15.00 -9.79 2.93
N CYS A 150 14.95 -11.02 2.45
CA CYS A 150 13.73 -11.66 1.93
C CYS A 150 12.58 -11.67 2.95
N PHE A 151 12.87 -11.66 4.25
CA PHE A 151 11.86 -11.76 5.30
C PHE A 151 11.11 -10.46 5.59
N ASP A 152 11.77 -9.29 5.47
CA ASP A 152 11.10 -8.01 5.68
C ASP A 152 10.16 -7.72 4.50
N ASN A 153 10.61 -7.97 3.28
CA ASN A 153 9.78 -7.80 2.09
C ASN A 153 8.61 -8.79 2.05
N ALA A 154 8.81 -10.02 2.54
CA ALA A 154 7.74 -11.03 2.62
C ALA A 154 6.51 -10.53 3.40
N ALA A 155 6.67 -9.60 4.34
CA ALA A 155 5.55 -8.96 5.04
C ALA A 155 4.68 -8.11 4.12
N ALA A 156 5.31 -7.28 3.29
CA ALA A 156 4.65 -6.44 2.30
C ALA A 156 4.05 -7.31 1.17
N GLU A 157 4.81 -8.28 0.66
CA GLU A 157 4.34 -9.22 -0.36
C GLU A 157 3.09 -9.99 0.09
N SER A 158 3.10 -10.52 1.33
CA SER A 158 1.94 -11.20 1.91
C SER A 158 0.73 -10.27 2.03
N PHE A 159 0.97 -9.01 2.38
CA PHE A 159 -0.09 -8.00 2.46
C PHE A 159 -0.71 -7.71 1.08
N TRP A 160 0.12 -7.58 0.04
CA TRP A 160 -0.37 -7.35 -1.33
C TRP A 160 -1.14 -8.53 -1.90
N ALA A 161 -0.70 -9.75 -1.62
CA ALA A 161 -1.44 -10.95 -1.99
C ALA A 161 -2.86 -10.92 -1.40
N LEU A 162 -2.98 -10.61 -0.10
CA LEU A 162 -4.26 -10.50 0.59
C LEU A 162 -5.13 -9.36 0.06
N LEU A 163 -4.55 -8.19 -0.21
CA LEU A 163 -5.28 -7.08 -0.82
C LEU A 163 -5.90 -7.52 -2.16
N LYS A 164 -5.09 -8.13 -3.04
CA LYS A 164 -5.52 -8.58 -4.37
C LYS A 164 -6.55 -9.72 -4.29
N GLU A 165 -6.46 -10.59 -3.29
CA GLU A 165 -7.43 -11.65 -3.04
C GLU A 165 -8.79 -11.08 -2.59
N GLU A 166 -8.79 -10.11 -1.68
CA GLU A 166 -10.00 -9.63 -1.00
C GLU A 166 -10.76 -8.55 -1.79
N ILE A 167 -10.07 -7.53 -2.31
CA ILE A 167 -10.72 -6.48 -3.12
C ILE A 167 -10.63 -6.75 -4.63
N GLY A 168 -9.94 -7.82 -5.00
CA GLY A 168 -9.87 -8.36 -6.35
C GLY A 168 -8.77 -7.76 -7.22
N ASN A 169 -8.51 -8.45 -8.33
CA ASN A 169 -7.67 -8.04 -9.45
C ASN A 169 -8.49 -7.39 -10.58
N ARG A 170 -9.67 -6.83 -10.24
CA ARG A 170 -10.58 -6.18 -11.17
C ARG A 170 -10.04 -4.82 -11.63
N THR A 171 -10.56 -4.33 -12.75
CA THR A 171 -10.38 -2.92 -13.14
C THR A 171 -11.54 -2.10 -12.56
N TRP A 172 -11.24 -1.11 -11.74
CA TRP A 172 -12.24 -0.20 -11.17
C TRP A 172 -12.75 0.80 -12.22
N PRO A 173 -14.01 1.28 -12.12
CA PRO A 173 -14.53 2.28 -13.03
C PRO A 173 -13.80 3.63 -12.92
N ASP A 174 -13.38 4.00 -11.71
CA ASP A 174 -12.69 5.26 -11.43
C ASP A 174 -11.76 5.13 -10.21
N ARG A 175 -10.85 6.08 -10.04
CA ARG A 175 -9.92 6.10 -8.89
C ARG A 175 -10.63 6.33 -7.57
N ALA A 176 -11.77 7.01 -7.54
CA ALA A 176 -12.49 7.29 -6.30
C ALA A 176 -13.05 6.00 -5.67
N THR A 177 -13.63 5.13 -6.50
CA THR A 177 -14.14 3.82 -6.10
C THR A 177 -13.00 2.92 -5.61
N ALA A 178 -11.88 2.88 -6.34
CA ALA A 178 -10.70 2.13 -5.91
C ALA A 178 -10.16 2.63 -4.55
N ARG A 179 -10.11 3.96 -4.33
CA ARG A 179 -9.71 4.55 -3.05
C ARG A 179 -10.64 4.15 -1.90
N ALA A 180 -11.95 4.14 -2.14
CA ALA A 180 -12.93 3.74 -1.14
C ALA A 180 -12.78 2.26 -0.74
N ASP A 181 -12.55 1.37 -1.71
CA ASP A 181 -12.34 -0.06 -1.44
C ASP A 181 -11.04 -0.31 -0.69
N VAL A 182 -9.94 0.34 -1.08
CA VAL A 182 -8.66 0.25 -0.36
C VAL A 182 -8.82 0.78 1.07
N PHE A 183 -9.48 1.92 1.26
CA PHE A 183 -9.76 2.47 2.59
C PHE A 183 -10.55 1.46 3.44
N ALA A 184 -11.65 0.93 2.91
CA ALA A 184 -12.49 -0.04 3.63
C ALA A 184 -11.70 -1.32 3.96
N PHE A 185 -10.88 -1.80 3.03
CA PHE A 185 -10.02 -2.95 3.25
C PHE A 185 -9.03 -2.69 4.38
N VAL A 186 -8.25 -1.62 4.33
CA VAL A 186 -7.20 -1.35 5.34
C VAL A 186 -7.81 -1.08 6.71
N GLU A 187 -8.75 -0.12 6.78
CA GLU A 187 -9.26 0.40 8.05
C GLU A 187 -10.30 -0.50 8.69
N THR A 188 -11.18 -1.11 7.92
CA THR A 188 -12.32 -1.87 8.48
C THR A 188 -12.02 -3.36 8.55
N PHE A 189 -11.33 -3.90 7.56
CA PHE A 189 -11.11 -5.35 7.47
C PHE A 189 -9.72 -5.77 7.96
N TYR A 190 -8.66 -5.39 7.26
CA TYR A 190 -7.30 -5.88 7.48
C TYR A 190 -6.81 -5.59 8.90
N ASN A 191 -6.83 -4.33 9.34
CA ASN A 191 -6.30 -3.98 10.66
C ASN A 191 -7.20 -4.44 11.82
N ARG A 192 -8.54 -4.47 11.63
CA ARG A 192 -9.52 -4.56 12.72
C ARG A 192 -10.34 -5.85 12.78
N ARG A 193 -10.39 -6.64 11.72
CA ARG A 193 -11.25 -7.85 11.65
C ARG A 193 -10.51 -9.09 11.15
N ARG A 194 -9.44 -8.92 10.38
CA ARG A 194 -8.70 -10.04 9.83
C ARG A 194 -7.84 -10.70 10.91
N LEU A 195 -8.26 -11.90 11.32
CA LEU A 195 -7.49 -12.72 12.25
C LEU A 195 -6.22 -13.24 11.58
N ARG A 196 -5.10 -13.17 12.31
CA ARG A 196 -3.83 -13.78 11.95
C ARG A 196 -3.41 -14.70 13.08
N ASN A 197 -2.88 -15.86 12.75
CA ASN A 197 -2.25 -16.72 13.73
C ASN A 197 -0.97 -16.06 14.26
N HIS A 198 -0.99 -15.66 15.53
CA HIS A 198 0.15 -15.19 16.30
C HIS A 198 0.70 -16.34 17.13
N LYS A 199 1.98 -16.69 16.93
CA LYS A 199 2.61 -17.89 17.51
C LYS A 199 2.37 -18.08 19.01
N ILE A 200 2.34 -16.98 19.77
CA ILE A 200 2.21 -17.00 21.23
C ILE A 200 0.78 -16.69 21.70
N LEU A 201 0.04 -15.87 20.96
CA LEU A 201 -1.23 -15.28 21.43
C LEU A 201 -2.46 -15.90 20.75
N GLY A 202 -2.26 -16.86 19.84
CA GLY A 202 -3.34 -17.43 19.06
C GLY A 202 -3.81 -16.48 17.96
N TYR A 203 -5.10 -16.49 17.64
CA TYR A 203 -5.64 -15.68 16.56
C TYR A 203 -5.98 -14.27 17.03
N LEU A 204 -5.28 -13.28 16.49
CA LEU A 204 -5.51 -11.86 16.77
C LEU A 204 -5.48 -11.06 15.48
N THR A 205 -6.19 -9.94 15.49
CA THR A 205 -6.05 -8.91 14.46
C THR A 205 -4.73 -8.14 14.64
N PRO A 206 -4.25 -7.42 13.61
CA PRO A 206 -3.09 -6.54 13.75
C PRO A 206 -3.26 -5.50 14.87
N THR A 207 -4.45 -4.91 14.99
CA THR A 207 -4.76 -3.92 16.04
C THR A 207 -4.71 -4.55 17.43
N GLU A 208 -5.34 -5.71 17.63
CA GLU A 208 -5.30 -6.41 18.93
C GLU A 208 -3.87 -6.83 19.28
N THR A 209 -3.07 -7.26 18.30
CA THR A 209 -1.65 -7.57 18.52
C THR A 209 -0.89 -6.35 19.07
N ARG A 210 -1.12 -5.15 18.50
CA ARG A 210 -0.53 -3.90 19.03
C ARG A 210 -0.96 -3.66 20.48
N GLN A 211 -2.27 -3.72 20.74
CA GLN A 211 -2.84 -3.43 22.06
C GLN A 211 -2.27 -4.37 23.14
N HIS A 212 -2.22 -5.67 22.86
CA HIS A 212 -1.65 -6.67 23.76
C HIS A 212 -0.17 -6.38 24.07
N GLN A 213 0.63 -6.02 23.06
CA GLN A 213 2.04 -5.71 23.28
C GLN A 213 2.25 -4.39 24.01
N GLN A 214 1.47 -3.35 23.70
CA GLN A 214 1.53 -2.08 24.44
C GLN A 214 1.19 -2.27 25.92
N GLN A 215 0.17 -3.08 26.22
CA GLN A 215 -0.19 -3.43 27.60
C GLN A 215 0.93 -4.21 28.31
N ALA A 216 1.53 -5.20 27.64
CA ALA A 216 2.63 -5.97 28.20
C ALA A 216 3.88 -5.13 28.50
N LEU A 217 4.11 -4.05 27.75
CA LEU A 217 5.25 -3.14 27.94
C LEU A 217 4.99 -2.05 29.00
N ALA A 218 3.74 -1.88 29.41
CA ALA A 218 3.32 -0.93 30.43
C ALA A 218 3.13 -1.58 31.83
N ALA A 219 3.14 -2.90 31.89
CA ALA A 219 3.08 -3.71 33.12
C ALA A 219 4.47 -3.94 33.71
#